data_AF-J9AV29-F1
#
_entry.id   AF-J9AV29-F1
#
_cell.length_a   1.000
_cell.length_b   1.000
_cell.length_c   1.000
_cell.angle_alpha   90.00
_cell.angle_beta   90.00
_cell.angle_gamma   90.00
#
_symmetry.space_group_name_H-M   'P 1'
#
loop_
_entity.id
_entity.type
_entity.pdbx_description
1 polymer ?
#
loop_
_entity_poly.entity_id
_entity_poly.type
_entity_poly.pdbx_seq_one_letter_code
_entity_poly.pdbx_strand_id
1 'polypeptide(L)'
;VTPQELESILLTHPSIAEAAIVPATKVNQQEIPVAFVVLKPRVPATAEQIKEFINERVMRHKQVDVVVIAMTLPRSPGGKILWRLLREAANRYT
;
A
#
# COMPACT_ATOMS: atom_id res chain seq x y z
N VAL A 1 -7.21 9.68 -7.27
CA VAL A 1 -5.81 9.36 -7.64
C VAL A 1 -5.74 7.96 -8.15
N THR A 2 -4.88 7.69 -9.14
CA THR A 2 -4.70 6.33 -9.61
C THR A 2 -3.80 5.57 -8.62
N PRO A 3 -4.09 4.31 -8.28
CA PRO A 3 -3.23 3.48 -7.44
C PRO A 3 -1.76 3.51 -7.88
N GLN A 4 -1.53 3.48 -9.20
CA GLN A 4 -0.20 3.47 -9.80
C GLN A 4 0.64 4.72 -9.50
N GLU A 5 0.01 5.90 -9.38
CA GLU A 5 0.70 7.15 -8.99
C GLU A 5 1.27 7.03 -7.57
N LEU A 6 0.46 6.52 -6.63
CA LEU A 6 0.88 6.32 -5.23
C LEU A 6 1.92 5.22 -5.09
N GLU A 7 1.76 4.12 -5.83
CA GLU A 7 2.75 3.04 -5.89
C GLU A 7 4.09 3.55 -6.39
N SER A 8 4.10 4.38 -7.44
CA SER A 8 5.33 4.96 -7.97
C SER A 8 6.06 5.82 -6.93
N ILE A 9 5.31 6.61 -6.13
CA ILE A 9 5.88 7.39 -5.02
C ILE A 9 6.46 6.46 -3.95
N LEU A 10 5.72 5.44 -3.51
CA LEU A 10 6.18 4.48 -2.51
C LEU A 10 7.47 3.77 -2.94
N LEU A 11 7.59 3.41 -4.22
CA LEU A 11 8.78 2.77 -4.77
C LEU A 11 10.03 3.68 -4.76
N THR A 12 9.88 4.98 -4.54
CA THR A 12 11.03 5.89 -4.32
C THR A 12 11.58 5.83 -2.90
N HIS A 13 10.86 5.24 -1.94
CA HIS A 13 11.34 5.09 -0.57
C HIS A 13 12.50 4.06 -0.52
N PRO A 14 13.64 4.39 0.12
CA PRO A 14 14.82 3.53 0.10
C PRO A 14 14.56 2.14 0.69
N SER A 15 13.72 2.05 1.72
CA SER A 15 13.35 0.78 2.37
C SER A 15 12.36 -0.09 1.60
N ILE A 16 11.67 0.42 0.57
CA ILE A 16 10.58 -0.33 -0.10
C ILE A 16 11.13 -1.08 -1.30
N ALA A 17 10.87 -2.39 -1.36
CA ALA A 17 11.17 -3.26 -2.50
C ALA A 17 9.99 -3.33 -3.47
N GLU A 18 8.76 -3.43 -2.94
CA GLU A 18 7.53 -3.51 -3.72
C GLU A 18 6.40 -2.76 -3.02
N ALA A 19 5.47 -2.23 -3.81
CA ALA A 19 4.27 -1.57 -3.31
C ALA A 19 3.05 -1.91 -4.17
N ALA A 20 1.89 -2.02 -3.54
CA ALA A 20 0.60 -2.12 -4.20
C ALA A 20 -0.45 -1.32 -3.43
N ILE A 21 -1.28 -0.55 -4.13
CA ILE A 21 -2.36 0.25 -3.55
C ILE A 21 -3.69 -0.34 -4.00
N VAL A 22 -4.59 -0.59 -3.04
CA VAL A 22 -5.95 -1.04 -3.34
C VAL A 22 -6.95 -0.24 -2.50
N PRO A 23 -8.17 0.01 -3.03
CA PRO A 23 -9.24 0.57 -2.23
C PRO A 23 -9.75 -0.48 -1.23
N ALA A 24 -10.15 -0.01 -0.05
CA ALA A 24 -10.93 -0.77 0.92
C ALA A 24 -12.12 0.05 1.40
N THR A 25 -13.19 -0.63 1.80
CA THR A 25 -14.42 0.01 2.27
C THR A 25 -14.48 -0.02 3.79
N LYS A 26 -14.46 1.16 4.43
CA LYS A 26 -14.69 1.30 5.87
C LYS A 26 -16.13 0.94 6.24
N VAL A 27 -16.37 0.69 7.53
CA VAL A 27 -17.70 0.45 8.12
C VAL A 27 -18.75 1.51 7.72
N ASN A 28 -18.33 2.77 7.56
CA ASN A 28 -19.19 3.89 7.14
C ASN A 28 -19.40 4.00 5.61
N GLN A 29 -19.09 2.95 4.85
CA GLN A 29 -19.15 2.91 3.38
C GLN A 29 -18.20 3.88 2.66
N GLN A 30 -17.22 4.45 3.37
CA GLN A 30 -16.19 5.27 2.75
C GLN A 30 -15.09 4.39 2.14
N GLU A 31 -14.75 4.62 0.87
CA GLU A 31 -13.58 4.00 0.25
C GLU A 31 -12.30 4.75 0.67
N ILE A 32 -11.28 3.99 1.09
CA ILE A 32 -9.98 4.52 1.46
C ILE A 32 -8.84 3.76 0.77
N PRO A 33 -7.71 4.43 0.47
CA PRO A 33 -6.53 3.76 -0.06
C PRO A 33 -5.78 3.00 1.03
N VAL A 34 -5.51 1.72 0.77
CA VAL A 34 -4.64 0.88 1.60
C VAL A 34 -3.39 0.52 0.80
N ALA A 35 -2.23 0.81 1.37
CA ALA A 35 -0.93 0.44 0.80
C ALA A 35 -0.43 -0.86 1.40
N PHE A 36 -0.08 -1.82 0.54
CA PHE A 36 0.72 -2.98 0.90
C PHE A 36 2.15 -2.76 0.43
N VAL A 37 3.10 -2.86 1.34
CA VAL A 37 4.52 -2.62 1.06
C VAL A 37 5.36 -3.81 1.49
N VAL A 38 6.34 -4.19 0.67
CA VAL A 38 7.36 -5.18 1.02
C VAL A 38 8.66 -4.42 1.22
N LEU A 39 9.32 -4.63 2.35
CA LEU A 39 10.59 -3.97 2.64
C LEU A 39 11.77 -4.71 2.01
N LYS A 40 12.81 -3.95 1.68
CA LYS A 40 14.11 -4.51 1.32
C LYS A 40 14.73 -5.18 2.55
N PRO A 41 15.48 -6.29 2.37
CA PRO A 41 16.22 -6.90 3.46
C PRO A 41 17.14 -5.89 4.15
N ARG A 42 17.16 -5.88 5.49
CA ARG A 42 18.06 -5.06 6.32
C ARG A 42 17.88 -3.54 6.22
N VAL A 43 16.81 -3.06 5.57
CA VAL A 43 16.45 -1.63 5.56
C VAL A 43 15.08 -1.48 6.22
N PRO A 44 15.00 -1.44 7.57
CA PRO A 44 13.73 -1.40 8.26
C PRO A 44 13.03 -0.06 8.07
N ALA A 45 11.70 -0.08 8.12
CA ALA A 45 10.83 1.08 8.22
C ALA A 45 9.54 0.65 8.91
N THR A 46 8.90 1.56 9.62
CA THR A 46 7.58 1.34 10.23
C THR A 46 6.46 1.72 9.25
N ALA A 47 5.25 1.22 9.49
CA ALA A 47 4.10 1.58 8.68
C ALA A 47 3.80 3.09 8.79
N GLU A 48 4.01 3.67 9.97
CA GLU A 48 3.84 5.08 10.27
C GLU A 48 4.83 5.94 9.46
N GLN A 49 6.12 5.60 9.47
CA GLN A 49 7.14 6.31 8.68
C GLN A 49 6.83 6.30 7.18
N ILE A 50 6.35 5.15 6.66
CA ILE A 50 5.99 5.03 5.25
C ILE A 50 4.73 5.82 4.93
N LYS A 51 3.75 5.81 5.83
CA LYS A 51 2.51 6.59 5.71
C LYS A 51 2.80 8.09 5.70
N GLU A 52 3.64 8.56 6.60
CA GLU A 52 4.11 9.96 6.64
C GLU A 52 4.82 10.31 5.34
N PHE A 53 5.78 9.49 4.92
CA PHE A 53 6.53 9.69 3.68
C PHE A 53 5.64 9.90 2.45
N ILE A 54 4.64 9.03 2.23
CA ILE A 54 3.76 9.18 1.07
C ILE A 54 2.81 10.37 1.23
N ASN A 55 2.29 10.60 2.45
CA ASN A 55 1.28 11.63 2.69
C ASN A 55 1.83 13.06 2.67
N GLU A 56 3.13 13.24 2.88
CA GLU A 56 3.83 14.52 2.66
C GLU A 56 3.98 14.89 1.17
N ARG A 57 3.92 13.89 0.28
CA ARG A 57 4.18 14.07 -1.17
C ARG A 57 2.90 14.21 -1.99
N VAL A 58 1.74 14.12 -1.36
CA VAL A 58 0.44 14.15 -2.03
C VAL A 58 -0.54 15.09 -1.32
N MET A 59 -1.53 15.58 -2.06
CA MET A 59 -2.61 16.40 -1.49
C MET A 59 -3.49 15.57 -0.55
N ARG A 60 -4.15 16.22 0.43
CA ARG A 60 -5.01 15.56 1.45
C ARG A 60 -5.99 14.52 0.90
N HIS A 61 -6.68 14.82 -0.20
CA HIS A 61 -7.66 13.92 -0.82
C HIS A 61 -7.04 12.71 -1.54
N LYS A 62 -5.70 12.63 -1.61
CA LYS A 62 -4.92 11.57 -2.24
C LYS A 62 -4.16 10.71 -1.21
N GLN A 63 -4.28 11.05 0.08
CA GLN A 63 -3.51 10.41 1.14
C GLN A 63 -3.91 8.96 1.34
N VAL A 64 -2.95 8.16 1.79
CA VAL A 64 -3.14 6.77 2.19
C VAL A 64 -3.56 6.73 3.65
N ASP A 65 -4.64 6.00 3.93
CA ASP A 65 -5.18 5.83 5.27
C ASP A 65 -4.43 4.74 6.05
N VAL A 66 -4.08 3.64 5.38
CA VAL A 66 -3.50 2.45 6.01
C VAL A 66 -2.29 1.98 5.23
N VAL A 67 -1.20 1.68 5.94
CA VAL A 67 -0.01 1.02 5.38
C VAL A 67 0.16 -0.32 6.09
N VAL A 68 0.30 -1.38 5.30
CA VAL A 68 0.52 -2.75 5.76
C VAL A 68 1.87 -3.23 5.24
N ILE A 69 2.77 -3.54 6.16
CA ILE A 69 4.05 -4.17 5.81
C ILE A 69 3.80 -5.68 5.64
N ALA A 70 3.96 -6.17 4.42
CA ALA A 70 3.79 -7.57 4.08
C ALA A 70 5.14 -8.24 3.84
N MET A 71 5.21 -9.56 4.11
CA MET A 71 6.38 -10.35 3.73
C MET A 71 6.52 -10.50 2.21
N THR A 72 5.38 -10.61 1.50
CA THR A 72 5.32 -10.68 0.04
C THR A 72 3.94 -10.22 -0.43
N LEU A 73 3.86 -9.75 -1.68
CA LEU A 73 2.59 -9.59 -2.38
C LEU A 73 2.11 -10.93 -2.96
N PRO A 74 0.81 -11.25 -2.90
CA PRO A 74 0.27 -12.50 -3.42
C PRO A 74 0.36 -12.50 -4.95
N ARG A 75 0.87 -13.61 -5.51
CA ARG A 75 1.06 -13.75 -6.96
C ARG A 75 0.45 -15.05 -7.48
N SER A 76 0.04 -15.02 -8.75
CA SER A 76 -0.33 -16.23 -9.49
C SER A 76 0.92 -17.08 -9.79
N PRO A 77 0.75 -18.34 -10.22
CA PRO A 77 1.88 -19.15 -10.68
C PRO A 77 2.69 -18.50 -11.81
N GLY A 78 2.08 -17.61 -12.60
CA GLY A 78 2.74 -16.82 -13.64
C GLY A 78 3.34 -15.49 -13.16
N GLY A 79 3.45 -15.26 -11.84
CA GLY A 79 4.10 -14.09 -11.24
C GLY A 79 3.27 -12.81 -11.20
N LYS A 80 2.02 -12.81 -11.70
CA LYS A 80 1.15 -11.63 -11.67
C LYS A 80 0.56 -11.41 -10.28
N ILE A 81 0.52 -10.16 -9.81
CA ILE A 81 -0.12 -9.81 -8.53
C ILE A 81 -1.61 -10.20 -8.56
N LEU A 82 -2.06 -10.86 -7.51
CA LEU A 82 -3.46 -11.23 -7.31
C LEU A 82 -4.22 -10.08 -6.63
N TRP A 83 -4.61 -9.09 -7.42
CA TRP A 83 -5.32 -7.89 -6.95
C TRP A 83 -6.57 -8.18 -6.13
N ARG A 84 -7.30 -9.25 -6.46
CA ARG A 84 -8.48 -9.69 -5.69
C ARG A 84 -8.14 -10.00 -4.24
N LEU A 85 -7.05 -10.74 -4.00
CA LEU A 85 -6.63 -11.11 -2.64
C LEU A 85 -6.16 -9.90 -1.83
N LEU A 86 -5.50 -8.94 -2.50
CA LEU A 86 -5.11 -7.69 -1.84
C LEU A 86 -6.34 -6.86 -1.42
N ARG A 87 -7.37 -6.75 -2.28
CA ARG A 87 -8.62 -6.06 -1.94
C ARG A 87 -9.36 -6.74 -0.78
N GLU A 88 -9.47 -8.07 -0.81
CA GLU A 88 -10.04 -8.85 0.30
C GLU A 88 -9.24 -8.67 1.60
N ALA A 89 -7.91 -8.58 1.50
CA ALA A 89 -7.05 -8.31 2.64
C ALA A 89 -7.21 -6.89 3.18
N ALA A 90 -7.38 -5.90 2.30
CA ALA A 90 -7.48 -4.49 2.65
C ALA A 90 -8.70 -4.22 3.54
N ASN A 91 -9.84 -4.85 3.23
CA ASN A 91 -11.07 -4.75 4.03
C ASN A 91 -10.95 -5.28 5.47
N ARG A 92 -9.87 -5.99 5.83
CA ARG A 92 -9.61 -6.43 7.21
C ARG A 92 -8.98 -5.35 8.08
N TYR A 93 -8.51 -4.25 7.47
CA TYR A 93 -7.81 -3.17 8.15
C TYR A 93 -8.65 -1.87 8.22
N THR A 94 -9.93 -1.95 7.88
CA THR A 94 -10.83 -0.79 7.70
C THR A 94 -12.19 -1.03 8.33
#